data_AF-A0A3N5R072-F1
#
_entry.id   AF-A0A3N5R072-F1
#
_cell.length_a   1.000
_cell.length_b   1.000
_cell.length_c   1.000
_cell.angle_alpha   90.00
_cell.angle_beta   90.00
_cell.angle_gamma   90.00
#
_symmetry.space_group_name_H-M   'P 1'
#
loop_
_entity.id
_entity.type
_entity.pdbx_description
1 polymer ?
#
loop_
_entity_poly.entity_id
_entity_poly.type
_entity_poly.pdbx_seq_one_letter_code
_entity_poly.pdbx_strand_id
1 'polypeptide(L)'
;LTNPYLIEADYLSGLGPEEKTMVFGADAEPPAIFVLVTIPPGQIKQMTVNLQGPLVIQTRSRTGRQLVLANSGYSHCHPLQVKK
;
A
#
# COMPACT_ATOMS: atom_id res chain seq x y z
N LEU A 1 1.26 10.49 -0.54
CA LEU A 1 1.15 9.09 -1.00
C LEU A 1 2.49 8.66 -1.59
N THR A 2 2.83 7.38 -1.54
CA THR A 2 4.02 6.85 -2.22
C THR A 2 3.74 5.45 -2.79
N ASN A 3 4.60 4.99 -3.69
CA ASN A 3 4.55 3.64 -4.23
C ASN A 3 5.10 2.66 -3.16
N PRO A 4 4.31 1.67 -2.68
CA PRO A 4 4.76 0.73 -1.65
C PRO A 4 5.97 -0.12 -2.06
N TYR A 5 6.15 -0.39 -3.36
CA TYR A 5 7.27 -1.20 -3.86
C TYR A 5 8.64 -0.54 -3.68
N LEU A 6 8.69 0.76 -3.36
CA LEU A 6 9.92 1.46 -2.99
C LEU A 6 10.34 1.18 -1.53
N ILE A 7 9.43 0.63 -0.72
CA ILE A 7 9.62 0.34 0.70
C ILE A 7 9.73 -1.17 0.90
N GLU A 8 8.76 -1.91 0.36
CA GLU A 8 8.68 -3.36 0.41
C GLU A 8 8.55 -3.88 -1.02
N ALA A 9 9.65 -4.40 -1.58
CA ALA A 9 9.71 -4.81 -2.98
C ALA A 9 8.68 -5.90 -3.31
N ASP A 10 8.39 -6.76 -2.33
CA ASP A 10 7.46 -7.89 -2.44
C ASP A 10 6.10 -7.61 -1.78
N TYR A 11 5.69 -6.33 -1.72
CA TYR A 11 4.55 -5.86 -0.92
C TYR A 11 3.27 -6.72 -1.04
N LEU A 12 2.91 -7.15 -2.25
CA LEU A 12 1.70 -7.97 -2.46
C LEU A 12 1.95 -9.48 -2.58
N SER A 13 3.22 -9.90 -2.66
CA SER A 13 3.57 -11.28 -2.95
C SER A 13 3.07 -12.23 -1.86
N GLY A 14 3.19 -11.80 -0.60
CA GLY A 14 2.79 -12.57 0.59
C GLY A 14 1.29 -12.57 0.92
N LEU A 15 0.45 -11.85 0.16
CA LEU A 15 -0.98 -11.77 0.47
C LEU A 15 -1.72 -13.08 0.19
N GLY A 16 -2.74 -13.34 1.01
CA GLY A 16 -3.66 -14.46 0.82
C GLY A 16 -4.53 -14.29 -0.44
N PRO A 17 -5.20 -15.37 -0.90
CA PRO A 17 -6.05 -15.31 -2.09
C PRO A 17 -7.15 -14.25 -1.99
N GLU A 18 -7.82 -14.14 -0.84
CA GLU A 18 -8.89 -13.17 -0.61
C GLU A 18 -8.40 -11.72 -0.75
N GLU A 19 -7.29 -11.39 -0.10
CA GLU A 19 -6.68 -10.05 -0.17
C GLU A 19 -6.21 -9.73 -1.60
N LYS A 20 -5.64 -10.71 -2.32
CA LYS A 20 -5.29 -10.56 -3.74
C LYS A 20 -6.53 -10.27 -4.59
N THR A 21 -7.63 -10.99 -4.37
CA THR A 21 -8.90 -10.68 -5.05
C THR A 21 -9.41 -9.28 -4.72
N MET A 22 -9.29 -8.83 -3.47
CA MET A 22 -9.65 -7.46 -3.08
C MET A 22 -8.77 -6.40 -3.75
N VAL A 23 -7.49 -6.67 -3.97
CA VAL A 23 -6.56 -5.74 -4.62
C VAL A 23 -6.78 -5.72 -6.14
N PHE A 24 -6.65 -6.86 -6.80
CA PHE A 24 -6.68 -6.95 -8.26
C PHE A 24 -8.09 -6.92 -8.84
N GLY A 25 -9.09 -7.40 -8.09
CA GLY A 25 -10.46 -7.50 -8.59
C GLY A 25 -10.56 -8.44 -9.79
N ALA A 26 -11.51 -8.15 -10.68
CA ALA A 26 -11.74 -8.88 -11.93
C ALA A 26 -11.20 -8.15 -13.17
N ASP A 27 -10.53 -7.01 -12.98
CA ASP A 27 -10.01 -6.23 -14.09
C ASP A 27 -8.76 -6.88 -14.68
N ALA A 28 -8.67 -6.88 -16.01
CA ALA A 28 -7.52 -7.43 -16.73
C ALA A 28 -6.26 -6.57 -16.58
N GLU A 29 -6.42 -5.26 -16.31
CA GLU A 29 -5.31 -4.33 -16.10
C GLU A 29 -4.98 -4.24 -14.60
N PRO A 30 -3.68 -4.24 -14.23
CA PRO A 30 -3.29 -4.09 -12.84
C PRO A 30 -3.67 -2.69 -12.32
N PRO A 31 -4.22 -2.59 -11.09
CA PRO A 31 -4.55 -1.30 -10.50
C PRO A 31 -3.28 -0.52 -10.15
N ALA A 32 -3.39 0.80 -10.06
CA ALA A 32 -2.36 1.62 -9.45
C ALA A 32 -2.47 1.51 -7.92
N ILE A 33 -1.31 1.34 -7.25
CA ILE A 33 -1.26 1.05 -5.81
C ILE A 33 -0.41 2.09 -5.10
N PHE A 34 -0.96 2.65 -4.03
CA PHE A 34 -0.30 3.65 -3.21
C PHE A 34 -0.48 3.35 -1.74
N VAL A 35 0.42 3.87 -0.91
CA VAL A 35 0.30 3.87 0.54
C VAL A 35 0.38 5.30 1.08
N LEU A 36 -0.28 5.52 2.22
CA LEU A 36 -0.25 6.82 2.90
C LEU A 36 1.09 6.99 3.63
N VAL A 37 1.64 8.19 3.55
CA VAL A 37 2.84 8.61 4.29
C VAL A 37 2.37 9.58 5.37
N THR A 38 2.74 9.31 6.61
CA THR A 38 2.51 10.22 7.74
C THR A 38 3.84 10.90 8.05
N ILE A 39 3.87 12.23 7.97
CA ILE A 39 5.05 13.04 8.28
C ILE A 39 4.75 13.82 9.56
N PRO A 40 5.37 13.47 10.70
CA PRO A 40 5.19 14.25 11.92
C PRO A 40 5.77 15.67 11.74
N PRO A 41 5.12 16.71 12.29
CA PRO A 41 5.57 18.10 12.13
C PRO A 41 7.02 18.30 12.53
N GLY A 42 7.82 18.87 11.63
CA GLY A 42 9.24 19.15 11.84
C GLY A 42 10.16 17.91 11.93
N GLN A 43 9.63 16.68 11.76
CA GLN A 43 10.35 15.43 12.01
C GLN A 43 10.28 14.47 10.81
N ILE A 44 10.73 14.94 9.63
CA ILE A 44 10.73 14.15 8.38
C ILE A 44 11.43 12.79 8.54
N LYS A 45 12.48 12.72 9.36
CA LYS A 45 13.21 11.47 9.62
C LYS A 45 12.39 10.39 10.36
N GLN A 46 11.27 10.77 10.96
CA GLN A 46 10.35 9.88 11.68
C GLN A 46 9.07 9.60 10.89
N MET A 47 9.08 9.89 9.58
CA MET A 47 7.91 9.61 8.75
C MET A 47 7.63 8.10 8.68
N THR A 48 6.36 7.75 8.71
CA THR A 48 5.88 6.37 8.64
C THR A 48 5.00 6.18 7.40
N VAL A 49 4.80 4.93 7.00
CA VAL A 49 3.88 4.53 5.94
C VAL A 49 2.87 3.52 6.44
N ASN A 50 1.65 3.62 5.91
CA ASN A 50 0.59 2.65 6.18
C ASN A 50 0.63 1.53 5.14
N LEU A 51 1.34 0.45 5.45
CA LEU A 51 1.41 -0.77 4.64
C LEU A 51 0.23 -1.73 4.88
N GLN A 52 -0.57 -1.50 5.91
CA GLN A 52 -1.79 -2.29 6.14
C GLN A 52 -2.95 -1.79 5.26
N GLY A 53 -2.92 -0.52 4.85
CA GLY A 53 -4.05 0.14 4.22
C GLY A 53 -3.73 0.77 2.86
N PRO A 54 -3.45 -0.02 1.81
CA PRO A 54 -3.16 0.50 0.49
C PRO A 54 -4.39 1.19 -0.13
N LEU A 55 -4.13 2.27 -0.85
CA LEU A 55 -5.04 2.82 -1.83
C LEU A 55 -4.88 2.07 -3.14
N VAL A 56 -5.96 1.45 -3.59
CA VAL A 56 -6.05 0.72 -4.85
C VAL A 56 -6.92 1.54 -5.79
N ILE A 57 -6.37 1.90 -6.94
CA ILE A 57 -7.04 2.70 -7.97
C ILE A 57 -7.13 1.88 -9.24
N GLN A 58 -8.36 1.51 -9.62
CA GLN A 58 -8.66 0.91 -10.91
C GLN A 58 -8.67 2.02 -11.97
N THR A 59 -7.59 2.09 -12.75
CA THR A 59 -7.36 3.15 -13.75
C THR A 59 -8.43 3.16 -14.83
N ARG A 60 -8.91 1.98 -15.24
CA ARG A 60 -9.94 1.82 -16.27
C ARG A 60 -11.31 2.33 -15.83
N SER A 61 -11.81 1.88 -14.68
CA SER A 61 -13.11 2.30 -14.14
C SER A 61 -13.05 3.67 -13.45
N ARG A 62 -11.86 4.21 -13.21
CA ARG A 62 -11.60 5.46 -12.46
C ARG A 62 -12.19 5.43 -11.05
N THR A 63 -12.21 4.24 -10.46
CA THR A 63 -12.66 4.04 -9.07
C THR A 63 -11.44 3.78 -8.18
N GLY A 64 -11.50 4.28 -6.96
CA GLY A 64 -10.47 4.06 -5.96
C GLY A 64 -11.08 3.60 -4.65
N ARG A 65 -10.38 2.72 -3.93
CA ARG A 65 -10.75 2.28 -2.59
C ARG A 65 -9.51 2.15 -1.71
N GLN A 66 -9.65 2.43 -0.43
CA GLN A 66 -8.65 2.07 0.57
C GLN A 66 -9.03 0.72 1.16
N LEU A 67 -8.12 -0.25 1.07
CA LEU A 67 -8.33 -1.58 1.64
C LEU A 67 -7.77 -1.63 3.07
N VAL A 68 -8.15 -2.67 3.82
CA VAL A 68 -7.50 -3.06 5.07
C VAL A 68 -7.02 -4.51 4.90
N LEU A 69 -5.70 -4.69 4.78
CA LEU A 69 -5.05 -6.00 4.64
C LEU A 69 -4.88 -6.65 6.02
N ALA A 70 -5.99 -7.09 6.60
CA ALA A 70 -6.05 -7.54 7.99
C ALA A 70 -5.13 -8.73 8.31
N ASN A 71 -4.82 -9.58 7.32
CA ASN A 71 -4.05 -10.80 7.51
C ASN A 71 -2.63 -10.72 6.95
N SER A 72 -2.22 -9.55 6.43
CA SER A 72 -0.91 -9.35 5.79
C SER A 72 0.29 -9.34 6.75
N GLY A 73 0.07 -9.12 8.05
CA GLY A 73 1.15 -8.86 9.01
C GLY A 73 1.79 -7.47 8.89
N TYR A 74 1.35 -6.64 7.94
CA TYR A 74 1.86 -5.27 7.80
C TYR A 74 1.35 -4.33 8.89
N SER A 75 2.19 -3.36 9.23
CA SER A 75 1.86 -2.27 10.14
C SER A 75 1.24 -1.08 9.40
N HIS A 76 0.29 -0.41 10.05
CA HIS A 76 -0.23 0.89 9.60
C HIS A 76 0.71 2.07 9.91
N CYS A 77 1.76 1.83 10.70
CA CYS A 77 2.81 2.78 11.09
C CYS A 77 4.19 2.15 10.87
N HIS A 78 4.51 1.77 9.64
CA HIS A 78 5.82 1.22 9.30
C HIS A 78 6.85 2.35 9.10
N PRO A 79 8.02 2.33 9.75
CA PRO A 79 9.04 3.36 9.56
C PRO A 79 9.49 3.45 8.10
N LEU A 80 9.45 4.65 7.51
CA LEU A 80 9.90 4.85 6.13
C LEU A 80 11.42 5.05 6.11
N GLN A 81 12.15 3.94 6.02
CA GLN A 81 13.59 3.96 5.80
C GLN A 81 13.86 3.92 4.30
N VAL A 82 14.20 5.07 3.71
CA VAL A 82 14.63 5.11 2.32
C VAL A 82 16.00 4.42 2.25
N LYS A 83 16.04 3.19 1.71
CA LYS A 83 17.29 2.51 1.40
C LYS A 83 18.02 3.36 0.34
N LYS A 84 19.29 3.69 0.62
CA LYS A 84 20.15 4.45 -0.29
C LYS A 84 20.53 3.63 -1.51
#